data_AF-A0A371JBD5-F1
#
_entry.id   AF-A0A371JBD5-F1
#
_cell.length_a   1.000
_cell.length_b   1.000
_cell.length_c   1.000
_cell.angle_alpha   90.00
_cell.angle_beta   90.00
_cell.angle_gamma   90.00
#
_symmetry.space_group_name_H-M   'P 1'
#
loop_
_entity.id
_entity.type
_entity.pdbx_description
1 polymer ?
#
loop_
_entity_poly.entity_id
_entity_poly.type
_entity_poly.pdbx_seq_one_letter_code
_entity_poly.pdbx_strand_id
1 'polypeptide(L)'
;MMEMNCEGTLLMPTNCVLMDEEEMTYVDGGVNIGMYRTYLNKEACLYVAGQWVRDGKWTNVTATQIAHEIFGHAVGYYKLAALLKIIPDLKGSNFYSHVANGVDINNVVDKYQSAFDIIWNTFKSEGTFTGPY
;
A
#
# COMPACT_ATOMS: atom_id res chain seq x y z
N MET A 1 -7.49 12.16 51.70
CA MET A 1 -8.23 12.29 50.43
C MET A 1 -7.51 13.35 49.62
N MET A 2 -6.98 13.00 48.45
CA MET A 2 -6.27 13.94 47.58
C MET A 2 -7.17 14.20 46.38
N GLU A 3 -7.72 15.41 46.29
CA GLU A 3 -8.53 15.84 45.15
C GLU A 3 -7.60 16.12 43.98
N MET A 4 -7.78 15.38 42.88
CA MET A 4 -7.03 15.56 41.65
C MET A 4 -7.77 16.55 40.75
N ASN A 5 -7.45 17.83 40.89
CA ASN A 5 -7.94 18.89 40.00
C ASN A 5 -6.98 18.98 38.79
N CYS A 6 -7.30 18.27 37.70
CA CYS A 6 -6.60 18.42 36.43
C CYS A 6 -7.40 19.29 35.46
N GLU A 7 -7.55 20.59 35.77
CA GLU A 7 -7.95 21.60 34.78
C GLU A 7 -6.73 22.07 33.96
N GLY A 8 -6.01 21.13 33.36
CA GLY A 8 -4.90 21.43 32.47
C GLY A 8 -5.40 21.56 31.04
N THR A 9 -5.46 22.77 30.49
CA THR A 9 -5.58 22.94 29.04
C THR A 9 -4.39 22.23 28.39
N LEU A 10 -4.65 21.20 27.58
CA LEU A 10 -3.62 20.46 26.87
C LEU A 10 -2.94 21.42 25.87
N LEU A 11 -1.77 21.94 26.21
CA LEU A 11 -0.97 22.77 25.31
C LEU A 11 -0.20 21.86 24.36
N MET A 12 -0.63 21.79 23.10
CA MET A 12 0.08 21.07 22.07
C MET A 12 1.46 21.72 21.84
N PRO A 13 2.55 20.94 21.73
CA PRO A 13 3.87 21.48 21.41
C PRO A 13 3.82 22.29 20.12
N THR A 14 4.57 23.38 20.03
CA THR A 14 4.57 24.31 18.88
C THR A 14 4.94 23.64 17.54
N ASN A 15 5.50 22.42 17.59
CA ASN A 15 5.90 21.63 16.44
C ASN A 15 5.00 20.41 16.22
N CYS A 16 3.78 20.39 16.76
CA CYS A 16 2.87 19.27 16.56
C CYS A 16 2.46 19.18 15.08
N VAL A 17 2.65 18.00 14.49
CA VAL A 17 2.00 17.65 13.22
C VAL A 17 0.65 17.06 13.60
N LEU A 18 -0.43 17.64 13.10
CA LEU A 18 -1.77 17.09 13.27
C LEU A 18 -1.88 15.87 12.35
N MET A 19 -1.91 14.67 12.95
CA MET A 19 -2.38 13.46 12.24
C MET A 19 -3.89 13.55 12.10
N ASP A 20 -4.41 13.14 10.95
CA ASP A 20 -5.86 13.11 10.76
C ASP A 20 -6.51 12.01 11.61
N GLU A 21 -7.82 12.14 11.83
CA GLU A 21 -8.60 11.20 12.65
C GLU A 21 -8.60 9.79 12.05
N GLU A 22 -8.47 9.69 10.73
CA GLU A 22 -8.38 8.42 10.01
C GLU A 22 -7.10 7.66 10.41
N GLU A 23 -5.93 8.30 10.33
CA GLU A 23 -4.64 7.77 10.79
C GLU A 23 -4.63 7.42 12.29
N MET A 24 -5.39 8.16 13.10
CA MET A 24 -5.52 7.92 14.55
C MET A 24 -6.50 6.79 14.90
N THR A 25 -7.33 6.34 13.96
CA THR A 25 -8.38 5.32 14.16
C THR A 25 -8.18 4.04 13.35
N TYR A 26 -7.11 3.94 12.55
CA TYR A 26 -6.74 2.71 11.84
C TYR A 26 -6.29 1.60 12.81
N VAL A 27 -7.20 0.68 13.15
CA VAL A 27 -6.94 -0.50 14.01
C VAL A 27 -7.05 -1.83 13.25
N ASP A 28 -7.14 -1.81 11.93
CA ASP A 28 -7.23 -3.02 11.11
C ASP A 28 -5.84 -3.42 10.60
N GLY A 29 -5.42 -4.65 10.91
CA GLY A 29 -4.05 -5.12 10.73
C GLY A 29 -3.56 -5.08 9.29
N GLY A 30 -2.87 -4.00 8.95
CA GLY A 30 -2.08 -3.83 7.73
C GLY A 30 -0.61 -4.16 7.93
N VAL A 31 0.10 -4.40 6.83
CA VAL A 31 1.55 -4.59 6.81
C VAL A 31 2.17 -3.69 5.75
N ASN A 32 3.20 -2.94 6.14
CA ASN A 32 4.08 -2.30 5.16
C ASN A 32 5.19 -3.29 4.81
N ILE A 33 5.23 -3.74 3.55
CA ILE A 33 6.33 -4.54 3.03
C ILE A 33 7.30 -3.66 2.24
N GLY A 34 8.60 -3.97 2.33
CA GLY A 34 9.63 -3.24 1.59
C GLY A 34 9.43 -3.31 0.08
N MET A 35 9.82 -2.27 -0.65
CA MET A 35 9.75 -2.23 -2.11
C MET A 35 10.93 -2.98 -2.73
N TYR A 36 10.65 -4.08 -3.44
CA TYR A 36 11.67 -4.88 -4.13
C TYR A 36 11.45 -4.90 -5.64
N ARG A 37 12.54 -4.87 -6.40
CA ARG A 37 12.49 -4.94 -7.88
C ARG A 37 11.84 -6.23 -8.39
N THR A 38 11.91 -7.33 -7.61
CA THR A 38 11.24 -8.60 -7.90
C THR A 38 9.72 -8.45 -8.04
N TYR A 39 9.11 -7.41 -7.45
CA TYR A 39 7.67 -7.13 -7.58
C TYR A 39 7.27 -6.58 -8.95
N LEU A 40 8.21 -6.37 -9.88
CA LEU A 40 7.89 -6.23 -11.31
C LEU A 40 7.57 -7.59 -11.96
N ASN A 41 7.63 -8.70 -11.22
CA ASN A 41 7.18 -10.01 -11.63
C ASN A 41 5.81 -10.33 -11.02
N LYS A 42 4.82 -10.60 -11.88
CA LYS A 42 3.44 -10.88 -11.46
C LYS A 42 3.29 -12.16 -10.63
N GLU A 43 4.07 -13.20 -10.92
CA GLU A 43 4.05 -14.45 -10.16
C GLU A 43 4.63 -14.25 -8.75
N ALA A 44 5.67 -13.43 -8.62
CA ALA A 44 6.19 -13.05 -7.30
C ALA A 44 5.14 -12.30 -6.48
N CYS A 45 4.42 -11.34 -7.08
CA CYS A 45 3.34 -10.62 -6.40
C CYS A 45 2.22 -11.55 -5.96
N LEU A 46 1.78 -12.48 -6.82
CA LEU A 46 0.77 -13.49 -6.48
C LEU A 46 1.24 -14.42 -5.36
N TYR A 47 2.52 -14.82 -5.37
CA TYR A 47 3.10 -15.66 -4.33
C TYR A 47 3.04 -14.96 -2.96
N VAL A 48 3.53 -13.71 -2.89
CA VAL A 48 3.53 -12.89 -1.66
C VAL A 48 2.11 -12.63 -1.19
N ALA A 49 1.23 -12.16 -2.08
CA ALA A 49 -0.17 -11.90 -1.77
C ALA A 49 -0.89 -13.14 -1.23
N GLY A 50 -0.60 -14.31 -1.81
CA GLY A 50 -1.17 -15.57 -1.38
C GLY A 50 -0.78 -15.96 0.05
N GLN A 51 0.37 -15.54 0.57
CA GLN A 51 0.76 -15.83 1.96
C GLN A 51 -0.20 -15.17 2.96
N TRP A 52 -0.66 -13.94 2.68
CA TRP A 52 -1.50 -13.18 3.60
C TRP A 52 -2.94 -13.70 3.67
N VAL A 53 -3.48 -14.16 2.54
CA VAL A 53 -4.85 -14.69 2.49
C VAL A 53 -4.91 -16.15 2.99
N ARG A 54 -3.85 -16.94 2.80
CA ARG A 54 -3.80 -18.35 3.21
C ARG A 54 -3.99 -18.57 4.71
N ASP A 55 -3.54 -17.63 5.53
CA ASP A 55 -3.65 -17.72 6.99
C ASP A 55 -5.08 -17.47 7.52
N GLY A 56 -6.05 -17.20 6.64
CA GLY A 56 -7.46 -16.98 6.99
C GLY A 56 -7.72 -15.69 7.77
N LYS A 57 -6.69 -14.85 7.96
CA LYS A 57 -6.78 -13.59 8.70
C LYS A 57 -7.41 -12.47 7.88
N TRP A 58 -7.28 -12.53 6.56
CA TRP A 58 -7.72 -11.48 5.65
C TRP A 58 -8.84 -11.99 4.74
N THR A 59 -10.07 -11.53 5.00
CA THR A 59 -11.31 -12.01 4.37
C THR A 59 -11.96 -10.97 3.44
N ASN A 60 -11.58 -9.70 3.53
CA ASN A 60 -12.23 -8.61 2.79
C ASN A 60 -11.45 -8.22 1.52
N VAL A 61 -10.37 -8.92 1.22
CA VAL A 61 -9.52 -8.70 0.05
C VAL A 61 -9.06 -10.04 -0.51
N THR A 62 -8.93 -10.11 -1.83
CA THR A 62 -8.41 -11.31 -2.51
C THR A 62 -6.90 -11.24 -2.72
N ALA A 63 -6.24 -12.40 -2.82
CA ALA A 63 -4.83 -12.45 -3.15
C ALA A 63 -4.53 -11.81 -4.51
N THR A 64 -5.47 -11.85 -5.46
CA THR A 64 -5.33 -11.17 -6.76
C THR A 64 -5.32 -9.65 -6.59
N GLN A 65 -6.21 -9.08 -5.78
CA GLN A 65 -6.25 -7.63 -5.53
C GLN A 65 -4.95 -7.14 -4.87
N ILE A 66 -4.48 -7.85 -3.84
CA ILE A 66 -3.19 -7.56 -3.20
C ILE A 66 -2.04 -7.68 -4.21
N ALA A 67 -2.04 -8.71 -5.06
CA ALA A 67 -0.99 -8.88 -6.06
C ALA A 67 -0.96 -7.73 -7.08
N HIS A 68 -2.13 -7.22 -7.47
CA HIS A 68 -2.24 -6.04 -8.35
C HIS A 68 -1.70 -4.80 -7.66
N GLU A 69 -2.01 -4.60 -6.38
CA GLU A 69 -1.49 -3.50 -5.55
C GLU A 69 0.05 -3.56 -5.46
N ILE A 70 0.62 -4.71 -5.05
CA ILE A 70 2.08 -4.91 -4.97
C ILE A 70 2.76 -4.60 -6.32
N PHE A 71 2.22 -5.15 -7.42
CA PHE A 71 2.74 -4.91 -8.77
C PHE A 71 2.60 -3.43 -9.17
N GLY A 72 1.46 -2.83 -8.84
CA GLY A 72 1.14 -1.43 -9.09
C GLY A 72 2.11 -0.49 -8.38
N HIS A 73 2.40 -0.74 -7.11
CA HIS A 73 3.42 -0.02 -6.36
C HIS A 73 4.80 -0.17 -7.01
N ALA A 74 5.20 -1.38 -7.41
CA ALA A 74 6.48 -1.61 -8.08
C ALA A 74 6.61 -0.87 -9.42
N VAL A 75 5.55 -0.85 -10.24
CA VAL A 75 5.51 -0.07 -11.49
C VAL A 75 5.54 1.42 -11.21
N GLY A 76 4.78 1.90 -10.22
CA GLY A 76 4.79 3.29 -9.79
C GLY A 76 6.17 3.76 -9.32
N TYR A 77 6.88 2.90 -8.57
CA TYR A 77 8.20 3.17 -8.02
C TYR A 77 9.30 3.13 -9.09
N TYR A 78 9.39 2.06 -9.88
CA TYR A 78 10.51 1.84 -10.82
C TYR A 78 10.25 2.34 -12.24
N LYS A 79 8.99 2.58 -12.63
CA LYS A 79 8.59 2.84 -14.02
C LYS A 79 7.63 4.02 -14.17
N LEU A 80 7.64 4.97 -13.24
CA LEU A 80 6.73 6.13 -13.22
C LEU A 80 6.58 6.82 -14.58
N ALA A 81 7.69 7.08 -15.28
CA ALA A 81 7.65 7.77 -16.58
C ALA A 81 6.91 6.99 -17.67
N ALA A 82 6.94 5.65 -17.64
CA ALA A 82 6.15 4.81 -18.54
C ALA A 82 4.69 4.74 -18.09
N LEU A 83 4.46 4.67 -16.77
CA LEU A 83 3.12 4.68 -16.18
C LEU A 83 2.35 5.95 -16.59
N LEU A 84 2.94 7.13 -16.43
CA LEU A 84 2.28 8.41 -16.75
C LEU A 84 1.92 8.58 -18.24
N LYS A 85 2.46 7.76 -19.14
CA LYS A 85 2.05 7.73 -20.56
C LYS A 85 0.76 6.97 -20.80
N ILE A 86 0.46 5.99 -19.95
CA ILE A 86 -0.76 5.16 -19.99
C ILE A 86 -1.84 5.77 -19.08
N ILE A 87 -1.35 6.17 -17.90
CA ILE A 87 -1.88 6.84 -16.71
C ILE A 87 -1.88 8.37 -16.60
N PRO A 88 -2.14 9.23 -17.61
CA PRO A 88 -1.84 10.67 -17.48
C PRO A 88 -2.47 11.34 -16.26
N ASP A 89 -3.67 10.92 -15.88
CA ASP A 89 -4.43 11.50 -14.76
C ASP A 89 -3.79 11.23 -13.39
N LEU A 90 -2.83 10.29 -13.31
CA LEU A 90 -2.01 10.11 -12.10
C LEU A 90 -0.99 11.25 -11.92
N LYS A 91 -0.76 12.07 -12.96
CA LYS A 91 0.12 13.24 -12.87
C LYS A 91 -0.56 14.33 -12.05
N GLY A 92 0.03 14.65 -10.89
CA GLY A 92 -0.52 15.65 -9.97
C GLY A 92 -1.50 15.08 -8.95
N SER A 93 -1.76 13.78 -8.95
CA SER A 93 -2.41 13.09 -7.84
C SER A 93 -1.40 12.70 -6.76
N ASN A 94 -1.90 12.30 -5.58
CA ASN A 94 -1.08 11.74 -4.50
C ASN A 94 -0.66 10.28 -4.75
N PHE A 95 -0.80 9.76 -5.97
CA PHE A 95 -0.45 8.38 -6.31
C PHE A 95 1.04 8.11 -6.11
N TYR A 96 1.92 9.02 -6.53
CA TYR A 96 3.37 8.79 -6.38
C TYR A 96 3.79 8.67 -4.91
N SER A 97 3.26 9.54 -4.04
CA SER A 97 3.53 9.46 -2.60
C SER A 97 2.98 8.17 -1.99
N HIS A 98 1.83 7.68 -2.47
CA HIS A 98 1.23 6.41 -2.03
C HIS A 98 2.13 5.20 -2.37
N VAL A 99 2.74 5.19 -3.57
CA VAL A 99 3.56 4.05 -4.03
C VAL A 99 5.04 4.16 -3.67
N ALA A 100 5.49 5.29 -3.13
CA ALA A 100 6.91 5.58 -2.90
C ALA A 100 7.47 4.99 -1.58
N ASN A 101 6.62 4.63 -0.62
CA ASN A 101 7.04 4.22 0.72
C ASN A 101 6.75 2.75 1.03
N GLY A 102 7.21 1.85 0.16
CA GLY A 102 6.91 0.42 0.28
C GLY A 102 5.53 0.08 -0.29
N VAL A 103 4.94 -1.01 0.21
CA VAL A 103 3.58 -1.42 -0.14
C VAL A 103 2.78 -1.60 1.15
N ASP A 104 1.80 -0.72 1.34
CA ASP A 104 0.89 -0.71 2.49
C ASP A 104 -0.31 -1.62 2.22
N ILE A 105 -0.14 -2.91 2.53
CA ILE A 105 -1.16 -3.91 2.26
C ILE A 105 -2.10 -4.02 3.45
N ASN A 106 -3.41 -3.92 3.19
CA ASN A 106 -4.45 -3.98 4.19
C ASN A 106 -5.46 -5.10 3.91
N ASN A 107 -6.24 -5.50 4.91
CA ASN A 107 -7.40 -6.38 4.74
C ASN A 107 -8.62 -5.61 4.18
N VAL A 108 -8.39 -4.83 3.12
CA VAL A 108 -9.42 -4.08 2.38
C VAL A 108 -8.86 -3.77 0.99
N VAL A 109 -9.74 -3.56 0.02
CA VAL A 109 -9.35 -3.17 -1.34
C VAL A 109 -8.79 -1.74 -1.34
N ASP A 110 -7.60 -1.56 -1.92
CA ASP A 110 -6.95 -0.25 -2.00
C ASP A 110 -7.78 0.76 -2.83
N LYS A 111 -7.75 2.03 -2.43
CA LYS A 111 -8.47 3.13 -3.12
C LYS A 111 -8.05 3.31 -4.58
N TYR A 112 -6.84 2.91 -4.95
CA TYR A 112 -6.29 2.95 -6.31
C TYR A 112 -6.42 1.61 -7.04
N GLN A 113 -7.25 0.66 -6.56
CA GLN A 113 -7.42 -0.67 -7.17
C GLN A 113 -7.66 -0.62 -8.67
N SER A 114 -8.49 0.32 -9.16
CA SER A 114 -8.76 0.47 -10.60
C SER A 114 -7.51 0.83 -11.41
N ALA A 115 -6.65 1.71 -10.88
CA ALA A 115 -5.37 2.03 -11.49
C ALA A 115 -4.43 0.83 -11.45
N PHE A 116 -4.40 0.08 -10.34
CA PHE A 116 -3.60 -1.14 -10.23
C PHE A 116 -4.06 -2.25 -11.19
N ASP A 117 -5.36 -2.40 -11.43
CA ASP A 117 -5.92 -3.32 -12.42
C ASP A 117 -5.51 -2.93 -13.85
N ILE A 118 -5.53 -1.64 -14.18
CA ILE A 118 -5.03 -1.13 -15.48
C ILE A 118 -3.54 -1.42 -15.62
N ILE A 119 -2.76 -1.13 -14.58
CA ILE A 119 -1.32 -1.37 -14.55
C ILE A 119 -1.03 -2.85 -14.76
N TRP A 120 -1.72 -3.72 -14.02
CA TRP A 120 -1.62 -5.17 -14.16
C TRP A 120 -1.86 -5.61 -15.60
N ASN A 121 -2.94 -5.16 -16.24
CA ASN A 121 -3.26 -5.62 -17.60
C ASN A 121 -2.35 -5.01 -18.68
N THR A 122 -1.74 -3.85 -18.42
CA THR A 122 -0.95 -3.13 -19.43
C THR A 122 0.53 -3.46 -19.38
N PHE A 123 1.10 -3.56 -18.18
CA PHE A 123 2.54 -3.80 -18.02
C PHE A 123 2.85 -5.29 -18.10
N LYS A 124 3.90 -5.62 -18.85
CA LYS A 124 4.44 -6.98 -18.89
C LYS A 124 5.11 -7.32 -17.56
N SER A 125 4.93 -8.57 -17.14
CA SER A 125 5.73 -9.16 -16.07
C SER A 125 7.19 -9.20 -16.48
N GLU A 126 8.10 -8.89 -15.55
CA GLU A 126 9.55 -8.92 -15.78
C GLU A 126 10.24 -10.05 -15.02
N GLY A 127 11.37 -10.50 -15.57
CA GLY A 127 12.21 -11.52 -14.98
C GLY A 127 11.53 -12.89 -14.91
N THR A 128 12.27 -13.85 -14.36
CA THR A 128 11.78 -15.18 -14.03
C THR A 128 11.70 -15.28 -12.52
N PHE A 129 10.51 -15.60 -12.00
CA PHE A 129 10.36 -15.91 -10.59
C PHE A 129 10.59 -17.40 -10.40
N THR A 130 11.69 -17.77 -9.74
CA THR A 130 12.00 -19.18 -9.46
C THR A 130 11.37 -19.67 -8.15
N GLY A 131 10.69 -18.80 -7.41
CA GLY A 131 10.20 -19.08 -6.06
C GLY A 131 11.34 -19.42 -5.08
N PRO A 132 11.14 -19.24 -3.77
CA PRO A 132 11.88 -19.98 -2.77
C PRO A 132 11.21 -21.34 -2.48
N TYR A 133 12.08 -22.32 -2.24
CA TYR A 133 11.90 -23.61 -1.58
C TYR A 133 10.94 -23.60 -0.37
#